data_AF-A0A183LRV2-F1
#
_entry.id   AF-A0A183LRV2-F1
#
_cell.length_a   1.000
_cell.length_b   1.000
_cell.length_c   1.000
_cell.angle_alpha   90.00
_cell.angle_beta   90.00
_cell.angle_gamma   90.00
#
_symmetry.space_group_name_H-M   'P 1'
#
loop_
_entity.id
_entity.type
_entity.pdbx_description
1 polymer ?
#
loop_
_entity_poly.entity_id
_entity_poly.type
_entity_poly.pdbx_seq_one_letter_code
_entity_poly.pdbx_strand_id
1 'polypeptide(L)'
;PGILERLKGAFNRVFNSIFGHVKLQTFYHVEEIFHHPKYEPGNLEYDIALFKLKETPVLWKINHLDLIELPDKKIGEEWPKPNQKCVAVGWGCSFVDGPPTLKIQAVELPILQSKTCMSMYSAYINLTEEHEFCAGYHNFGKGVCPGDSGGPLVCEDDGEYRLAGIVSATHSKLPADYPAIFTRVSYFAKWINDVIRENGYKKKPNGLFSFLKLHN
;
A
#
# COMPACT_ATOMS: atom_id res chain seq x y z
N PRO A 1 7.80 -0.79 -37.07
CA PRO A 1 6.38 -0.91 -37.46
C PRO A 1 5.97 0.11 -38.53
N GLY A 2 5.34 -0.36 -39.61
CA GLY A 2 4.84 0.48 -40.71
C GLY A 2 3.65 1.36 -40.33
N ILE A 3 3.29 2.31 -41.20
CA ILE A 3 2.20 3.28 -40.98
C ILE A 3 0.85 2.58 -40.74
N LEU A 4 0.55 1.52 -41.49
CA LEU A 4 -0.70 0.77 -41.37
C LEU A 4 -0.86 0.06 -40.02
N GLU A 5 0.22 -0.48 -39.47
CA GLU A 5 0.28 -1.10 -38.14
C GLU A 5 0.01 -0.07 -37.03
N ARG A 6 0.61 1.12 -37.16
CA ARG A 6 0.39 2.24 -36.22
C ARG A 6 -1.06 2.73 -36.26
N LEU A 7 -1.67 2.79 -37.45
CA LEU A 7 -3.08 3.17 -37.63
C LEU A 7 -4.04 2.12 -37.07
N LYS A 8 -3.79 0.82 -37.28
CA LYS A 8 -4.57 -0.25 -36.64
C LYS A 8 -4.48 -0.20 -35.11
N GLY A 9 -3.29 0.04 -34.56
CA GLY A 9 -3.10 0.21 -33.12
C GLY A 9 -3.78 1.46 -32.55
N ALA A 10 -3.87 2.54 -33.34
CA ALA A 10 -4.63 3.74 -32.96
C ALA A 10 -6.14 3.47 -33.02
N PHE A 11 -6.64 2.86 -34.10
CA PHE A 11 -8.04 2.50 -34.26
C PHE A 11 -8.50 1.55 -33.15
N ASN A 12 -7.74 0.50 -32.83
CA ASN A 12 -8.09 -0.42 -31.76
C ASN A 12 -8.11 0.25 -30.38
N ARG A 13 -7.22 1.22 -30.12
CA ARG A 13 -7.25 1.99 -28.87
C ARG A 13 -8.50 2.88 -28.78
N VAL A 14 -8.85 3.55 -29.88
CA VAL A 14 -10.06 4.39 -29.96
C VAL A 14 -11.32 3.53 -29.86
N PHE A 15 -11.38 2.43 -30.60
CA PHE A 15 -12.48 1.47 -30.57
C PHE A 15 -12.66 0.87 -29.17
N ASN A 16 -11.58 0.42 -28.51
CA ASN A 16 -11.65 -0.10 -27.15
C ASN A 16 -12.04 0.98 -26.12
N SER A 17 -11.64 2.24 -26.36
CA SER A 17 -12.05 3.39 -25.55
C SER A 17 -13.53 3.76 -25.73
N ILE A 18 -14.11 3.52 -26.91
CA ILE A 18 -15.52 3.84 -27.22
C ILE A 18 -16.44 2.69 -26.80
N PHE A 19 -16.04 1.44 -27.04
CA PHE A 19 -16.88 0.25 -26.85
C PHE A 19 -16.55 -0.56 -25.58
N GLY A 20 -15.84 0.04 -24.61
CA GLY A 20 -15.67 -0.51 -23.26
C GLY A 20 -14.86 -1.82 -23.15
N HIS A 21 -14.18 -2.22 -24.23
CA HIS A 21 -13.26 -3.36 -24.23
C HIS A 21 -11.93 -2.98 -23.57
N VAL A 22 -11.98 -2.63 -22.29
CA VAL A 22 -10.78 -2.53 -21.46
C VAL A 22 -10.30 -3.95 -21.18
N LYS A 23 -9.18 -4.33 -21.80
CA LYS A 23 -8.49 -5.58 -21.53
C LYS A 23 -7.98 -5.54 -20.09
N LEU A 24 -8.27 -6.59 -19.32
CA LEU A 24 -7.67 -6.81 -18.00
C LEU A 24 -6.15 -6.80 -18.15
N GLN A 25 -5.50 -5.93 -17.40
CA GLN A 25 -4.05 -5.82 -17.41
C GLN A 25 -3.47 -6.69 -16.29
N THR A 26 -2.38 -7.40 -16.61
CA THR A 26 -1.61 -8.14 -15.61
C THR A 26 -0.61 -7.25 -14.88
N PHE A 27 -0.32 -6.07 -15.41
CA PHE A 27 0.59 -5.07 -14.85
C PHE A 27 0.01 -3.67 -15.09
N TYR A 28 0.22 -2.76 -14.15
CA TYR A 28 -0.10 -1.34 -14.27
C TYR A 28 1.19 -0.54 -14.24
N HIS A 29 1.29 0.51 -15.07
CA HIS A 29 2.45 1.38 -15.05
C HIS A 29 2.27 2.46 -13.97
N VAL A 30 3.36 2.77 -13.28
CA VAL A 30 3.41 3.94 -12.42
C VAL A 30 3.61 5.18 -13.30
N GLU A 31 2.68 6.13 -13.21
CA GLU A 31 2.80 7.46 -13.82
C GLU A 31 3.70 8.36 -12.99
N GLU A 32 3.51 8.35 -11.68
CA GLU A 32 4.18 9.25 -10.75
C GLU A 32 4.29 8.62 -9.36
N ILE A 33 5.38 8.93 -8.65
CA ILE A 33 5.64 8.51 -7.28
C ILE A 33 5.70 9.75 -6.39
N PHE A 34 4.87 9.79 -5.36
CA PHE A 34 4.85 10.86 -4.38
C PHE A 34 5.46 10.34 -3.08
N HIS A 35 6.72 10.66 -2.83
CA HIS A 35 7.36 10.43 -1.54
C HIS A 35 6.84 11.45 -0.51
N HIS A 36 6.76 11.05 0.76
CA HIS A 36 6.52 12.02 1.82
C HIS A 36 7.64 13.07 1.82
N PRO A 37 7.35 14.39 1.88
CA PRO A 37 8.36 15.44 1.72
C PRO A 37 9.42 15.49 2.84
N LYS A 38 9.14 14.83 3.97
CA LYS A 38 10.08 14.70 5.10
C LYS A 38 10.85 13.38 5.11
N TYR A 39 10.63 12.50 4.13
CA TYR A 39 11.36 11.24 4.05
C TYR A 39 12.81 11.51 3.65
N GLU A 40 13.74 10.92 4.41
CA GLU A 40 15.17 10.94 4.11
C GLU A 40 15.66 9.50 3.87
N PRO A 41 16.34 9.23 2.74
CA PRO A 41 16.84 7.89 2.46
C PRO A 41 17.74 7.33 3.58
N GLY A 42 17.43 6.13 4.04
CA GLY A 42 18.14 5.47 5.14
C GLY A 42 17.61 5.81 6.54
N ASN A 43 16.65 6.72 6.65
CA ASN A 43 15.85 6.92 7.85
C ASN A 43 14.58 6.04 7.81
N LEU A 44 14.08 5.65 8.98
CA LEU A 44 12.80 4.96 9.15
C LEU A 44 11.63 5.96 9.21
N GLU A 45 11.90 7.20 9.60
CA GLU A 45 10.88 8.22 9.73
C GLU A 45 10.27 8.60 8.37
N TYR A 46 8.94 8.81 8.36
CA TYR A 46 8.18 9.20 7.17
C TYR A 46 8.30 8.22 5.99
N ASP A 47 8.57 6.93 6.25
CA ASP A 47 8.67 5.88 5.23
C ASP A 47 7.30 5.53 4.63
N ILE A 48 6.81 6.40 3.76
CA ILE A 48 5.56 6.27 3.02
C ILE A 48 5.66 6.94 1.65
N ALA A 49 5.07 6.29 0.64
CA ALA A 49 4.93 6.83 -0.70
C ALA A 49 3.57 6.46 -1.29
N LEU A 50 3.07 7.31 -2.19
CA LEU A 50 1.88 7.04 -2.99
C LEU A 50 2.26 6.88 -4.46
N PHE A 51 1.78 5.80 -5.08
CA PHE A 51 2.02 5.54 -6.50
C PHE A 51 0.75 5.86 -7.28
N LYS A 52 0.86 6.77 -8.23
CA LYS A 52 -0.23 7.04 -9.17
C LYS A 52 -0.09 6.14 -10.37
N LEU A 53 -1.11 5.32 -10.61
CA LEU A 53 -1.16 4.45 -11.78
C LEU A 53 -1.52 5.26 -13.02
N LYS A 54 -0.81 4.99 -14.11
CA LYS A 54 -1.08 5.58 -15.43
C LYS A 54 -2.40 5.10 -16.00
N GLU A 55 -2.71 3.83 -15.80
CA GLU A 55 -3.97 3.22 -16.18
C GLU A 55 -4.91 3.11 -14.98
N THR A 56 -6.18 3.46 -15.16
CA THR A 56 -7.21 3.27 -14.14
C THR A 56 -7.63 1.80 -14.09
N PRO A 57 -7.46 1.09 -12.95
CA PRO A 57 -7.92 -0.28 -12.80
C PRO A 57 -9.44 -0.37 -12.95
N VAL A 58 -9.92 -1.37 -13.69
CA VAL A 58 -11.34 -1.66 -13.81
C VAL A 58 -11.72 -2.69 -12.76
N LEU A 59 -11.86 -2.23 -11.52
CA LEU A 59 -12.01 -3.08 -10.32
C LEU A 59 -13.11 -4.13 -10.48
N TRP A 60 -14.27 -3.74 -11.00
CA TRP A 60 -15.43 -4.64 -11.19
C TRP A 60 -15.21 -5.77 -12.19
N LYS A 61 -14.15 -5.74 -13.01
CA LYS A 61 -13.78 -6.84 -13.91
C LYS A 61 -12.75 -7.80 -13.31
N ILE A 62 -12.14 -7.45 -12.18
CA ILE A 62 -11.06 -8.23 -11.56
C ILE A 62 -11.66 -9.01 -10.39
N ASN A 63 -11.83 -10.31 -10.58
CA ASN A 63 -12.27 -11.19 -9.50
C ASN A 63 -11.28 -11.14 -8.33
N HIS A 64 -11.80 -11.08 -7.10
CA HIS A 64 -11.02 -11.05 -5.86
C HIS A 64 -10.10 -9.82 -5.68
N LEU A 65 -10.37 -8.73 -6.40
CA LEU A 65 -9.75 -7.44 -6.13
C LEU A 65 -10.77 -6.51 -5.46
N ASP A 66 -10.39 -5.98 -4.32
CA ASP A 66 -11.12 -4.92 -3.64
C ASP A 66 -10.14 -3.85 -3.12
N LEU A 67 -10.66 -2.68 -2.76
CA LEU A 67 -9.89 -1.62 -2.13
C LEU A 67 -9.90 -1.82 -0.62
N ILE A 68 -8.76 -1.56 0.01
CA ILE A 68 -8.70 -1.45 1.47
C ILE A 68 -9.09 -0.04 1.90
N GLU A 69 -9.89 0.07 2.95
CA GLU A 69 -10.24 1.36 3.52
C GLU A 69 -9.04 1.99 4.24
N LEU A 70 -8.93 3.32 4.12
CA LEU A 70 -8.02 4.10 4.93
C LEU A 70 -8.66 4.41 6.29
N PRO A 71 -7.88 4.54 7.37
CA PRO A 71 -8.38 5.03 8.64
C PRO A 71 -8.97 6.42 8.47
N ASP A 72 -10.17 6.63 9.02
CA ASP A 72 -10.87 7.89 8.96
C ASP A 72 -10.50 8.81 10.14
N LYS A 73 -11.04 10.03 10.15
CA LYS A 73 -10.78 11.00 11.21
C LYS A 73 -11.34 10.58 12.58
N LYS A 74 -12.32 9.67 12.64
CA LYS A 74 -12.94 9.24 13.89
C LYS A 74 -12.04 8.26 14.65
N ILE A 75 -11.33 7.41 13.90
CA ILE A 75 -10.36 6.45 14.43
C ILE A 75 -9.19 7.16 15.16
N GLY A 76 -8.79 8.32 14.66
CA GLY A 76 -7.74 9.15 15.24
C GLY A 76 -6.32 8.72 14.85
N GLU A 77 -5.36 9.63 15.04
CA GLU A 77 -3.98 9.51 14.53
C GLU A 77 -3.13 8.48 15.27
N GLU A 78 -3.53 8.05 16.46
CA GLU A 78 -2.78 7.08 17.28
C GLU A 78 -3.24 5.62 17.09
N TRP A 79 -4.09 5.34 16.11
CA TRP A 79 -4.51 3.97 15.77
C TRP A 79 -3.46 3.28 14.89
N PRO A 80 -3.25 1.96 14.95
CA PRO A 80 -3.92 0.98 15.81
C PRO A 80 -3.43 1.02 17.26
N LYS A 81 -4.22 0.44 18.18
CA LYS A 81 -3.96 0.47 19.62
C LYS A 81 -3.20 -0.79 20.09
N PRO A 82 -2.38 -0.69 21.16
CA PRO A 82 -1.67 -1.85 21.70
C PRO A 82 -2.59 -3.04 22.00
N ASN A 83 -2.08 -4.25 21.79
CA ASN A 83 -2.76 -5.56 21.89
C ASN A 83 -3.83 -5.84 20.82
N GLN A 84 -4.16 -4.88 19.95
CA GLN A 84 -4.99 -5.16 18.78
C GLN A 84 -4.24 -6.15 17.87
N LYS A 85 -4.97 -7.12 17.32
CA LYS A 85 -4.42 -8.11 16.40
C LYS A 85 -4.68 -7.66 14.98
N CYS A 86 -3.64 -7.70 14.16
CA CYS A 86 -3.67 -7.23 12.79
C CYS A 86 -2.99 -8.26 11.89
N VAL A 87 -3.29 -8.25 10.59
CA VAL A 87 -2.77 -9.22 9.64
C VAL A 87 -1.82 -8.52 8.67
N ALA A 88 -0.58 -8.96 8.63
CA ALA A 88 0.37 -8.59 7.58
C ALA A 88 0.27 -9.61 6.44
N VAL A 89 0.35 -9.13 5.20
CA VAL A 89 0.34 -9.99 4.00
C VAL A 89 1.47 -9.61 3.05
N GLY A 90 2.08 -10.61 2.42
CA GLY A 90 3.21 -10.37 1.53
C GLY A 90 3.77 -11.62 0.85
N TRP A 91 4.76 -11.41 -0.01
CA TRP A 91 5.51 -12.45 -0.71
C TRP A 91 6.99 -12.47 -0.30
N GLY A 92 7.37 -11.78 0.77
CA GLY A 92 8.71 -11.81 1.32
C GLY A 92 9.15 -13.22 1.70
N CYS A 93 10.38 -13.32 2.22
CA CYS A 93 10.95 -14.59 2.61
C CYS A 93 10.14 -15.33 3.69
N SER A 94 10.17 -16.66 3.67
CA SER A 94 9.54 -17.49 4.71
C SER A 94 10.49 -17.86 5.84
N PHE A 95 11.79 -17.56 5.68
CA PHE A 95 12.84 -17.72 6.67
C PHE A 95 13.96 -16.71 6.38
N VAL A 96 14.79 -16.42 7.38
CA VAL A 96 15.90 -15.45 7.27
C VAL A 96 16.82 -15.83 6.11
N ASP A 97 17.15 -14.86 5.24
CA ASP A 97 17.95 -15.04 4.03
C ASP A 97 17.36 -15.99 2.95
N GLY A 98 16.11 -16.40 3.11
CA GLY A 98 15.38 -17.18 2.11
C GLY A 98 14.92 -16.35 0.91
N PRO A 99 14.57 -16.98 -0.22
CA PRO A 99 13.96 -16.28 -1.35
C PRO A 99 12.52 -15.84 -1.03
N PRO A 100 11.98 -14.86 -1.78
CA PRO A 100 10.55 -14.58 -1.79
C PRO A 100 9.70 -15.83 -2.05
N THR A 101 8.52 -15.87 -1.46
CA THR A 101 7.59 -16.99 -1.62
C THR A 101 6.80 -16.89 -2.94
N LEU A 102 6.40 -18.04 -3.49
CA LEU A 102 5.56 -18.10 -4.71
C LEU A 102 4.07 -17.85 -4.42
N LYS A 103 3.64 -18.04 -3.18
CA LYS A 103 2.26 -17.87 -2.73
C LYS A 103 2.24 -16.77 -1.68
N ILE A 104 1.25 -15.90 -1.74
CA ILE A 104 1.06 -14.87 -0.72
C ILE A 104 0.96 -15.54 0.66
N GLN A 105 1.67 -14.98 1.63
CA GLN A 105 1.64 -15.39 3.03
C GLN A 105 0.85 -14.36 3.83
N ALA A 106 0.28 -14.80 4.95
CA ALA A 106 -0.41 -13.96 5.91
C ALA A 106 0.02 -14.34 7.32
N VAL A 107 0.22 -13.34 8.18
CA VAL A 107 0.57 -13.54 9.59
C VAL A 107 -0.19 -12.57 10.47
N GLU A 108 -0.84 -13.09 11.51
CA GLU A 108 -1.44 -12.28 12.56
C GLU A 108 -0.34 -11.78 13.51
N LEU A 109 -0.32 -10.48 13.78
CA LEU A 109 0.67 -9.78 14.62
C LEU A 109 -0.07 -8.88 15.61
N PRO A 110 0.25 -8.95 16.92
CA PRO A 110 -0.28 -8.00 17.89
C PRO A 110 0.47 -6.66 17.79
N ILE A 111 -0.24 -5.56 17.96
CA ILE A 111 0.37 -4.24 18.14
C ILE A 111 1.03 -4.17 19.51
N LEU A 112 2.26 -3.69 19.57
CA LEU A 112 3.00 -3.53 20.82
C LEU A 112 2.96 -2.09 21.30
N GLN A 113 3.06 -1.91 22.61
CA GLN A 113 3.39 -0.59 23.17
C GLN A 113 4.79 -0.20 22.72
N SER A 114 4.95 1.05 22.30
CA SER A 114 6.23 1.58 21.80
C SER A 114 7.38 1.37 22.79
N LYS A 115 7.17 1.67 24.07
CA LYS A 115 8.16 1.39 25.13
C LYS A 115 8.59 -0.07 25.22
N THR A 116 7.64 -1.00 25.10
CA THR A 116 7.92 -2.44 25.08
C THR A 116 8.75 -2.80 23.85
N CYS A 117 8.37 -2.31 22.66
CA CYS A 117 9.13 -2.57 21.44
C CYS A 117 10.56 -2.02 21.50
N MET A 118 10.74 -0.77 21.92
CA MET A 118 12.05 -0.15 22.07
C MET A 118 12.94 -0.95 23.05
N SER A 119 12.37 -1.43 24.16
CA SER A 119 13.11 -2.25 25.12
C SER A 119 13.60 -3.59 24.54
N MET A 120 12.88 -4.16 23.56
CA MET A 120 13.26 -5.43 22.94
C MET A 120 14.46 -5.27 22.01
N TYR A 121 14.56 -4.18 21.27
CA TYR A 121 15.64 -3.96 20.30
C TYR A 121 17.03 -3.77 20.94
N SER A 122 17.14 -3.65 22.27
CA SER A 122 18.40 -3.55 23.04
C SER A 122 19.37 -2.45 22.59
N ALA A 123 18.91 -1.58 21.69
CA ALA A 123 19.56 -0.42 21.11
C ALA A 123 18.51 0.68 21.00
N TYR A 124 18.93 1.94 21.04
CA TYR A 124 18.05 3.06 20.72
C TYR A 124 17.71 3.00 19.23
N ILE A 125 16.69 2.22 18.88
CA ILE A 125 15.91 2.53 17.68
C ILE A 125 15.18 3.84 18.01
N ASN A 126 15.37 4.86 17.19
CA ASN A 126 14.64 6.12 17.33
C ASN A 126 13.22 5.91 16.81
N LEU A 127 12.42 5.09 17.51
CA LEU A 127 11.04 4.85 17.17
C LEU A 127 10.23 6.07 17.60
N THR A 128 9.67 6.76 16.62
CA THR A 128 8.80 7.90 16.86
C THR A 128 7.37 7.39 17.04
N GLU A 129 6.92 7.30 18.30
CA GLU A 129 5.64 6.66 18.67
C GLU A 129 4.42 7.26 17.94
N GLU A 130 4.55 8.50 17.47
CA GLU A 130 3.53 9.24 16.73
C GLU A 130 3.24 8.64 15.36
N HIS A 131 4.27 8.45 14.52
CA HIS A 131 4.09 8.07 13.11
C HIS A 131 4.66 6.69 12.75
N GLU A 132 5.18 5.97 13.73
CA GLU A 132 5.61 4.58 13.64
C GLU A 132 5.04 3.76 14.80
N PHE A 133 4.90 2.46 14.58
CA PHE A 133 4.55 1.52 15.64
C PHE A 133 5.14 0.14 15.37
N CYS A 134 5.19 -0.70 16.40
CA CYS A 134 5.65 -2.06 16.25
C CYS A 134 4.51 -3.06 16.28
N ALA A 135 4.63 -4.12 15.49
CA ALA A 135 3.76 -5.28 15.58
C ALA A 135 4.55 -6.58 15.48
N GLY A 136 4.07 -7.59 16.20
CA GLY A 136 4.62 -8.93 16.15
C GLY A 136 5.01 -9.46 17.51
N TYR A 137 5.75 -10.57 17.47
CA TYR A 137 6.14 -11.32 18.64
C TYR A 137 7.65 -11.22 18.85
N HIS A 138 8.09 -11.54 20.06
CA HIS A 138 9.51 -11.72 20.37
C HIS A 138 9.81 -13.21 20.50
N ASN A 139 10.84 -13.72 19.81
CA ASN A 139 11.29 -15.12 19.83
C ASN A 139 10.19 -16.17 19.53
N PHE A 140 9.34 -15.89 18.54
CA PHE A 140 8.21 -16.78 18.17
C PHE A 140 8.30 -17.32 16.75
N GLY A 141 9.34 -16.94 15.99
CA GLY A 141 9.55 -17.41 14.61
C GLY A 141 8.45 -16.97 13.64
N LYS A 142 7.77 -15.85 13.92
CA LYS A 142 6.64 -15.33 13.13
C LYS A 142 6.75 -13.81 13.03
N GLY A 143 6.69 -13.30 11.80
CA GLY A 143 6.81 -11.88 11.53
C GLY A 143 6.79 -11.61 10.04
N VAL A 144 7.19 -10.40 9.67
CA VAL A 144 7.50 -10.03 8.29
C VAL A 144 8.99 -10.24 8.02
N CYS A 145 9.35 -10.39 6.74
CA CYS A 145 10.69 -10.74 6.29
C CYS A 145 11.15 -9.76 5.20
N PRO A 146 12.45 -9.67 4.90
CA PRO A 146 12.91 -9.00 3.68
C PRO A 146 12.07 -9.38 2.45
N GLY A 147 11.64 -8.36 1.70
CA GLY A 147 10.71 -8.49 0.57
C GLY A 147 9.24 -8.18 0.91
N ASP A 148 8.88 -8.03 2.19
CA ASP A 148 7.54 -7.57 2.60
C ASP A 148 7.43 -6.04 2.71
N SER A 149 8.54 -5.28 2.59
CA SER A 149 8.54 -3.80 2.68
C SER A 149 7.54 -3.16 1.71
N GLY A 150 6.80 -2.17 2.20
CA GLY A 150 5.67 -1.56 1.49
C GLY A 150 4.38 -2.38 1.54
N GLY A 151 4.42 -3.61 2.03
CA GLY A 151 3.26 -4.47 2.22
C GLY A 151 2.33 -3.96 3.33
N PRO A 152 1.04 -4.30 3.27
CA PRO A 152 0.05 -3.78 4.21
C PRO A 152 0.03 -4.58 5.52
N LEU A 153 -0.18 -3.86 6.63
CA LEU A 153 -0.73 -4.38 7.87
C LEU A 153 -2.17 -3.91 8.00
N VAL A 154 -3.11 -4.85 8.10
CA VAL A 154 -4.55 -4.56 8.13
C VAL A 154 -5.11 -4.94 9.49
N CYS A 155 -5.87 -4.04 10.10
CA CYS A 155 -6.53 -4.29 11.38
C CYS A 155 -8.05 -4.17 11.22
N GLU A 156 -8.80 -4.96 11.99
CA GLU A 156 -10.24 -4.79 12.12
C GLU A 156 -10.56 -3.63 13.07
N ASP A 157 -11.53 -2.81 12.69
CA ASP A 157 -12.05 -1.68 13.45
C ASP A 157 -13.57 -1.56 13.20
N ASP A 158 -14.37 -1.75 14.26
CA ASP A 158 -15.84 -1.79 14.21
C ASP A 158 -16.42 -2.72 13.12
N GLY A 159 -15.81 -3.89 12.93
CA GLY A 159 -16.25 -4.91 11.97
C GLY A 159 -15.75 -4.71 10.53
N GLU A 160 -14.96 -3.66 10.28
CA GLU A 160 -14.39 -3.35 8.97
C GLU A 160 -12.87 -3.43 8.99
N TYR A 161 -12.27 -3.91 7.90
CA TYR A 161 -10.82 -4.00 7.79
C TYR A 161 -10.24 -2.73 7.18
N ARG A 162 -9.25 -2.13 7.86
CA ARG A 162 -8.60 -0.89 7.45
C ARG A 162 -7.08 -1.02 7.41
N LEU A 163 -6.46 -0.27 6.51
CA LEU A 163 -5.00 -0.22 6.39
C LEU A 163 -4.41 0.50 7.60
N ALA A 164 -3.78 -0.26 8.49
CA ALA A 164 -3.23 0.25 9.73
C ALA A 164 -1.77 0.65 9.63
N GLY A 165 -0.99 -0.15 8.90
CA GLY A 165 0.43 0.08 8.75
C GLY A 165 0.96 -0.33 7.41
N ILE A 166 2.17 0.13 7.13
CA ILE A 166 2.99 -0.25 5.99
C ILE A 166 4.27 -0.83 6.56
N VAL A 167 4.67 -2.02 6.10
CA VAL A 167 5.94 -2.64 6.52
C VAL A 167 7.10 -1.71 6.16
N SER A 168 7.81 -1.19 7.15
CA SER A 168 8.95 -0.29 6.96
C SER A 168 10.27 -1.03 7.22
N ALA A 169 10.46 -1.52 8.44
CA ALA A 169 11.72 -2.12 8.85
C ALA A 169 11.58 -3.38 9.71
N THR A 170 12.60 -4.22 9.64
CA THR A 170 12.76 -5.43 10.44
C THR A 170 14.17 -5.49 11.02
N HIS A 171 14.36 -6.31 12.05
CA HIS A 171 15.69 -6.54 12.60
C HIS A 171 16.59 -7.25 11.57
N SER A 172 17.70 -6.62 11.19
CA SER A 172 18.56 -7.06 10.08
C SER A 172 19.09 -8.49 10.17
N LYS A 173 19.30 -9.02 11.38
CA LYS A 173 19.86 -10.37 11.59
C LYS A 173 18.85 -11.41 12.04
N LEU A 174 17.75 -10.96 12.64
CA LEU A 174 16.80 -11.81 13.37
C LEU A 174 15.36 -11.32 13.14
N PRO A 175 14.93 -11.12 11.88
CA PRO A 175 13.65 -10.49 11.57
C PRO A 175 12.44 -11.30 12.09
N ALA A 176 12.61 -12.61 12.31
CA ALA A 176 11.56 -13.48 12.85
C ALA A 176 11.46 -13.47 14.39
N ASP A 177 12.47 -12.94 15.08
CA ASP A 177 12.56 -12.93 16.55
C ASP A 177 12.29 -11.56 17.15
N TYR A 178 12.25 -10.51 16.33
CA TYR A 178 11.99 -9.14 16.76
C TYR A 178 10.71 -8.62 16.11
N PRO A 179 9.89 -7.85 16.85
CA PRO A 179 8.74 -7.16 16.27
C PRO A 179 9.17 -6.26 15.12
N ALA A 180 8.39 -6.22 14.05
CA ALA A 180 8.67 -5.34 12.92
C ALA A 180 8.14 -3.92 13.18
N ILE A 181 8.74 -2.95 12.51
CA ILE A 181 8.36 -1.53 12.56
C ILE A 181 7.50 -1.22 11.33
N PHE A 182 6.38 -0.56 11.59
CA PHE A 182 5.40 -0.18 10.59
C PHE A 182 5.18 1.33 10.60
N THR A 183 5.04 1.92 9.43
CA THR A 183 4.59 3.30 9.27
C THR A 183 3.12 3.41 9.65
N ARG A 184 2.75 4.37 10.50
CA ARG A 184 1.38 4.56 11.00
C ARG A 184 0.48 5.29 9.99
N VAL A 185 -0.39 4.55 9.31
CA VAL A 185 -1.20 5.10 8.21
C VAL A 185 -2.20 6.16 8.71
N SER A 186 -2.76 5.98 9.90
CA SER A 186 -3.70 6.93 10.51
C SER A 186 -3.11 8.32 10.72
N TYR A 187 -1.83 8.40 11.14
CA TYR A 187 -1.08 9.65 11.24
C TYR A 187 -0.95 10.35 9.88
N PHE A 188 -0.71 9.58 8.82
CA PHE A 188 -0.54 10.10 7.46
C PHE A 188 -1.84 10.29 6.67
N ALA A 189 -3.01 9.99 7.26
CA ALA A 189 -4.29 10.05 6.55
C ALA A 189 -4.56 11.41 5.90
N LYS A 190 -4.17 12.51 6.58
CA LYS A 190 -4.30 13.86 6.00
C LYS A 190 -3.40 14.03 4.77
N TRP A 191 -2.12 13.68 4.88
CA TRP A 191 -1.16 13.79 3.78
C TRP A 191 -1.60 12.94 2.58
N ILE A 192 -2.05 11.71 2.83
CA ILE A 192 -2.55 10.81 1.78
C ILE A 192 -3.70 11.47 1.02
N ASN A 193 -4.70 11.98 1.75
CA ASN A 193 -5.87 12.63 1.16
C ASN A 193 -5.53 13.92 0.40
N ASP A 194 -4.57 14.70 0.89
CA ASP A 194 -4.11 15.92 0.22
C ASP A 194 -3.44 15.59 -1.13
N VAL A 195 -2.53 14.60 -1.15
CA VAL A 195 -1.89 14.13 -2.39
C VAL A 195 -2.93 13.60 -3.37
N ILE A 196 -3.89 12.78 -2.92
CA ILE A 196 -4.98 12.26 -3.75
C ILE A 196 -5.84 13.39 -4.32
N ARG A 197 -6.18 14.40 -3.51
CA ARG A 197 -7.01 15.53 -3.95
C ARG A 197 -6.29 16.39 -4.99
N GLU A 198 -5.01 16.65 -4.81
CA GLU A 198 -4.22 17.55 -5.66
C GLU A 198 -3.82 16.88 -6.98
N ASN A 199 -3.60 15.57 -6.96
CA ASN A 199 -3.05 14.81 -8.10
C ASN A 199 -4.02 13.78 -8.68
N GLY A 200 -5.22 13.68 -8.10
CA GLY A 200 -6.30 12.81 -8.52
C GLY A 200 -6.83 13.12 -9.91
N TYR A 201 -7.68 12.23 -10.41
CA TYR A 201 -8.16 12.25 -11.79
C TYR A 201 -8.96 13.52 -12.09
N LYS A 202 -8.33 14.54 -12.68
CA LYS A 202 -9.05 15.66 -13.31
C LYS A 202 -9.75 15.09 -14.54
N LYS A 203 -11.07 14.97 -14.47
CA LYS A 203 -11.91 14.64 -15.64
C LYS A 203 -11.48 15.58 -16.76
N LYS A 204 -10.86 15.05 -17.83
CA LYS A 204 -10.56 15.87 -19.01
C LYS A 204 -11.86 16.56 -19.42
N PRO A 205 -11.90 17.90 -19.60
CA PRO A 205 -13.08 18.55 -20.15
C PRO A 205 -13.40 17.82 -21.45
N ASN A 206 -14.67 17.43 -21.61
CA ASN A 206 -15.16 16.63 -22.73
C ASN A 206 -14.56 17.14 -24.04
N GLY A 207 -13.57 16.43 -24.58
CA GLY A 207 -12.90 16.80 -25.81
C GLY A 207 -13.87 16.60 -26.98
N LEU A 208 -14.27 17.71 -27.61
CA LEU A 208 -14.80 17.93 -28.98
C LEU A 208 -15.86 16.98 -29.59
N PHE A 209 -16.27 15.87 -28.96
CA PHE A 209 -17.19 14.89 -29.52
C PHE A 209 -18.52 14.78 -28.76
N SER A 210 -18.89 15.78 -27.97
CA SER A 210 -20.22 15.85 -27.32
C SER A 210 -21.39 16.04 -28.30
N PHE A 211 -21.15 16.07 -29.62
CA PHE A 211 -22.18 16.23 -30.64
C PHE A 211 -22.78 14.92 -31.18
N LEU A 212 -22.34 13.75 -30.71
CA LEU A 212 -22.98 12.48 -31.05
C LEU A 212 -23.76 11.90 -29.86
N LYS A 213 -24.70 12.70 -29.33
CA LYS A 213 -25.93 12.13 -28.77
C LYS A 213 -26.82 11.77 -29.95
N LEU A 214 -26.63 10.57 -30.49
CA LEU A 214 -27.63 9.97 -31.38
C LEU A 214 -28.84 9.62 -30.50
N HIS A 215 -29.92 10.36 -30.72
CA HIS A 215 -31.26 9.88 -30.45
C HIS A 215 -31.45 8.53 -31.15
N ASN A 216 -31.82 7.52 -30.38
CA ASN A 216 -32.81 6.52 -30.74
C ASN A 216 -33.61 6.22 -29.48
#